data_AF-A0A352S4J2-F1
#
_entry.id   AF-A0A352S4J2-F1
#
_cell.length_a   1.000
_cell.length_b   1.000
_cell.length_c   1.000
_cell.angle_alpha   90.00
_cell.angle_beta   90.00
_cell.angle_gamma   90.00
#
_symmetry.space_group_name_H-M   'P 1'
#
loop_
_entity.id
_entity.type
_entity.pdbx_description
1 polymer ?
#
loop_
_entity_poly.entity_id
_entity_poly.type
_entity_poly.pdbx_seq_one_letter_code
_entity_poly.pdbx_strand_id
1 'polypeptide(L)'
;MSISATFIKRPIGTSLLALALLLVGLAAWPLLPIAPLPQVDFPTIQVTVNLPGANPETMASNVAQPLERQFSLIAGLSQMTSTSA
;
A
#
# COMPACT_ATOMS: atom_id res chain seq x y z
N MET A 1 4.26 -44.76 -19.38
CA MET A 1 5.64 -44.31 -19.13
C MET A 1 5.62 -43.48 -17.85
N SER A 2 6.32 -43.90 -16.78
CA SER A 2 6.28 -43.19 -15.50
C SER A 2 7.34 -42.09 -15.45
N ILE A 3 6.93 -40.87 -15.08
CA ILE A 3 7.81 -39.70 -14.95
C ILE A 3 8.91 -39.98 -13.90
N SER A 4 8.57 -40.67 -12.81
CA SER A 4 9.49 -41.02 -11.73
C SER A 4 10.63 -41.96 -12.17
N ALA A 5 10.42 -42.83 -13.16
CA ALA A 5 11.46 -43.76 -13.61
C ALA A 5 12.65 -43.06 -14.27
N THR A 6 12.43 -41.91 -14.92
CA THR A 6 13.50 -41.11 -15.54
C THR A 6 14.40 -40.47 -14.48
N PHE A 7 13.82 -39.97 -13.38
CA PHE A 7 14.56 -39.37 -12.27
C PHE A 7 15.39 -40.40 -11.48
N ILE A 8 14.88 -41.63 -11.34
CA ILE A 8 15.58 -42.73 -10.65
C ILE A 8 16.75 -43.28 -11.48
N LYS A 9 16.60 -43.35 -12.81
CA LYS A 9 17.67 -43.86 -13.70
C LYS A 9 18.82 -42.87 -13.91
N ARG A 10 18.64 -41.58 -13.60
CA ARG A 10 19.67 -40.53 -13.73
C ARG A 10 19.91 -39.83 -12.39
N PRO A 11 20.49 -40.52 -11.38
CA PRO A 11 20.68 -39.97 -10.05
C PRO A 11 21.52 -38.68 -10.02
N ILE A 12 22.52 -38.58 -10.90
CA ILE A 12 23.38 -37.39 -11.05
C ILE A 12 22.60 -36.20 -11.64
N GLY A 13 21.73 -36.44 -12.61
CA GLY A 13 20.91 -35.38 -13.21
C GLY A 13 19.88 -34.85 -12.22
N THR A 14 19.26 -35.75 -11.45
CA THR A 14 18.29 -35.39 -10.42
C THR A 14 18.94 -34.62 -9.26
N SER A 15 20.14 -35.01 -8.83
CA SER A 15 20.85 -34.28 -7.77
C SER A 15 21.29 -32.88 -8.23
N LEU A 16 21.79 -32.73 -9.46
CA LEU A 16 22.12 -31.41 -10.03
C LEU A 16 20.89 -30.51 -10.13
N LEU A 17 19.74 -31.07 -10.54
CA LEU A 17 18.48 -30.31 -10.62
C LEU A 17 18.00 -29.87 -9.22
N ALA A 18 18.08 -30.75 -8.23
CA ALA A 18 17.75 -30.40 -6.84
C ALA A 18 18.67 -29.31 -6.31
N LEU A 19 19.97 -29.38 -6.62
CA LEU A 19 20.97 -28.40 -6.20
C LEU A 19 20.76 -27.05 -6.90
N ALA A 20 20.40 -27.05 -8.18
CA ALA A 20 20.02 -25.84 -8.91
C ALA A 20 18.81 -25.14 -8.28
N LEU A 21 17.75 -25.89 -7.96
CA LEU A 21 16.57 -25.33 -7.27
C LEU A 21 16.92 -24.77 -5.89
N LEU A 22 17.78 -25.45 -5.14
CA LEU A 22 18.24 -24.99 -3.83
C LEU A 22 19.00 -23.67 -3.95
N LEU A 23 19.94 -23.57 -4.90
CA LEU A 23 20.71 -22.34 -5.12
C LEU A 23 19.83 -21.17 -5.57
N VAL A 24 18.86 -21.41 -6.46
CA VAL A 24 17.88 -20.39 -6.87
C VAL A 24 17.06 -19.92 -5.67
N GLY A 25 16.59 -20.85 -4.83
CA GLY A 25 15.87 -20.50 -3.61
C GLY A 25 16.71 -19.67 -2.64
N LEU A 26 17.97 -20.06 -2.44
CA LEU A 26 18.90 -19.35 -1.54
C LEU A 26 19.22 -17.94 -2.05
N ALA A 27 19.38 -17.79 -3.38
CA ALA A 27 19.64 -16.50 -4.01
C ALA A 27 18.41 -15.58 -4.02
N ALA A 28 17.19 -16.14 -4.12
CA ALA A 28 15.94 -15.38 -4.08
C ALA A 28 15.51 -15.00 -2.65
N TRP A 29 15.98 -15.74 -1.63
CA TRP A 29 15.67 -15.50 -0.22
C TRP A 29 15.89 -14.05 0.25
N PRO A 30 17.05 -13.40 -0.01
CA PRO A 30 17.27 -12.01 0.40
C PRO A 30 16.48 -10.99 -0.42
N LEU A 31 15.96 -11.37 -1.61
CA LEU A 31 15.19 -10.49 -2.48
C LEU A 31 13.70 -10.46 -2.13
N LEU A 32 13.23 -11.35 -1.24
CA LEU A 32 11.85 -11.37 -0.82
C LEU A 32 11.55 -10.10 0.00
N PRO A 33 10.69 -9.19 -0.49
CA PRO A 33 10.33 -8.01 0.25
C PRO A 33 9.50 -8.42 1.46
N ILE A 34 10.07 -8.26 2.64
CA ILE A 34 9.33 -8.42 3.89
C ILE A 34 8.61 -7.09 4.10
N ALA A 35 7.33 -7.03 3.76
CA ALA A 35 6.51 -5.86 4.08
C ALA A 35 6.19 -5.91 5.59
N PRO A 36 6.74 -5.01 6.43
CA PRO A 36 6.57 -5.08 7.88
C PRO A 36 5.14 -4.71 8.32
N LEU A 37 4.38 -4.04 7.46
CA LEU A 37 2.98 -3.73 7.65
C LEU A 37 2.28 -3.93 6.30
N PRO A 38 1.04 -4.47 6.27
CA PRO A 38 0.22 -4.38 5.06
C PRO A 38 0.11 -2.91 4.66
N GLN A 39 0.17 -2.62 3.36
CA GLN A 39 -0.12 -1.28 2.86
C GLN A 39 -1.58 -0.98 3.20
N VAL A 40 -1.80 -0.31 4.33
CA VAL A 40 -3.11 0.23 4.68
C VAL A 40 -3.14 1.59 4.03
N ASP A 41 -3.59 1.62 2.78
CA ASP A 41 -3.90 2.87 2.12
C ASP A 41 -5.05 3.51 2.89
N PHE A 42 -4.75 4.51 3.72
CA PHE A 42 -5.74 5.40 4.30
C PHE A 42 -5.96 6.54 3.30
N PRO A 43 -6.93 6.43 2.37
CA PRO A 43 -7.17 7.49 1.40
C PRO A 43 -7.54 8.77 2.14
N THR A 44 -6.62 9.73 2.14
CA THR A 44 -6.83 11.04 2.76
C THR A 44 -7.13 12.05 1.65
N ILE A 45 -8.27 12.72 1.75
CA ILE A 45 -8.63 13.79 0.82
C ILE A 45 -8.09 15.10 1.40
N GLN A 46 -7.07 15.68 0.76
CA GLN A 46 -6.53 16.98 1.14
C GLN A 46 -7.15 18.09 0.29
N VAL A 47 -7.75 19.09 0.94
CA VAL A 47 -8.37 20.25 0.28
C VAL A 47 -7.74 21.52 0.85
N THR A 48 -7.16 22.35 -0.03
CA THR A 48 -6.54 23.62 0.33
C THR A 48 -7.34 24.75 -0.29
N VAL A 49 -7.81 25.68 0.54
CA VAL A 49 -8.55 26.87 0.10
C VAL A 49 -7.83 28.10 0.62
N ASN A 50 -7.61 29.08 -0.26
CA ASN A 50 -6.96 30.33 0.08
C ASN A 50 -7.89 31.50 -0.27
N LEU A 51 -8.22 32.33 0.72
CA LEU A 51 -9.00 33.57 0.52
C LEU A 51 -8.12 34.76 0.92
N PRO A 52 -7.45 35.42 -0.04
CA PRO A 52 -6.54 36.52 0.27
C PRO A 52 -7.29 37.69 0.90
N GLY A 53 -6.78 38.19 2.04
CA GLY A 53 -7.36 39.33 2.77
C GLY A 53 -8.49 38.99 3.74
N ALA A 54 -8.83 37.71 3.93
CA ALA A 54 -9.77 37.29 4.96
C ALA A 54 -9.11 37.19 6.34
N ASN A 55 -9.79 37.68 7.36
CA ASN A 55 -9.45 37.39 8.75
C ASN A 55 -9.83 35.93 9.10
N PRO A 56 -9.17 35.32 10.10
CA PRO A 56 -9.42 33.92 10.49
C PRO A 56 -10.88 33.61 10.80
N GLU A 57 -11.63 34.56 11.37
CA GLU A 57 -13.06 34.39 11.67
C GLU A 57 -13.92 34.30 10.40
N THR A 58 -13.55 35.06 9.36
CA THR A 58 -14.23 35.04 8.05
C THR A 58 -13.87 33.76 7.28
N MET A 59 -12.63 33.28 7.40
CA MET A 59 -12.22 31.98 6.85
C MET A 59 -13.00 30.82 7.48
N ALA A 60 -13.14 30.83 8.81
CA ALA A 60 -13.89 29.81 9.52
C ALA A 60 -15.38 29.79 9.10
N SER A 61 -16.02 30.96 9.07
CA SER A 61 -17.47 31.05 8.87
C SER A 61 -17.90 30.91 7.41
N ASN A 62 -17.14 31.48 6.46
CA ASN A 62 -17.54 31.52 5.04
C ASN A 62 -16.91 30.42 4.19
N VAL A 63 -15.79 29.83 4.62
CA VAL A 63 -15.09 28.81 3.84
C VAL A 63 -15.10 27.47 4.54
N ALA A 64 -14.60 27.38 5.78
CA ALA A 64 -14.48 26.09 6.46
C ALA A 64 -15.85 25.47 6.78
N GLN A 65 -16.77 26.25 7.37
CA GLN A 65 -18.08 25.76 7.80
C GLN A 65 -18.98 25.19 6.67
N PRO A 66 -19.07 25.81 5.48
CA PRO A 66 -19.79 25.18 4.36
C PRO A 66 -19.05 23.97 3.77
N LEU A 67 -17.72 23.98 3.71
CA LEU A 67 -16.92 22.84 3.25
C LEU A 67 -17.14 21.61 4.14
N GLU A 68 -17.11 21.80 5.46
CA GLU A 68 -17.36 20.75 6.45
C GLU A 68 -18.76 20.16 6.32
N ARG A 69 -19.78 20.99 6.07
CA ARG A 69 -21.15 20.52 5.80
C ARG A 69 -21.24 19.69 4.53
N GLN A 70 -20.52 20.04 3.48
CA GLN A 70 -20.54 19.26 2.24
C GLN A 70 -19.74 17.96 2.36
N PHE A 71 -18.59 18.00 3.02
CA PHE A 71 -17.76 16.82 3.22
C PHE A 71 -18.39 15.84 4.22
N SER A 72 -19.10 16.31 5.25
CA SER A 72 -19.79 15.43 6.20
C SER A 72 -20.93 14.60 5.58
N LEU A 73 -21.40 14.95 4.38
CA LEU A 73 -22.36 14.15 3.61
C LEU A 73 -21.71 12.98 2.83
N ILE A 74 -20.37 12.95 2.75
CA ILE A 74 -19.64 11.87 2.07
C ILE A 74 -19.65 10.63 2.98
N ALA A 75 -20.35 9.58 2.54
CA ALA A 75 -20.39 8.31 3.25
C ALA A 75 -18.98 7.66 3.27
N GLY A 76 -18.51 7.29 4.46
CA GLY A 76 -17.23 6.58 4.63
C GLY A 76 -16.04 7.42 5.13
N LEU A 77 -16.25 8.68 5.51
CA LEU A 77 -15.21 9.47 6.18
C LEU A 77 -15.04 9.04 7.65
N SER A 78 -13.83 8.63 8.04
CA SER A 78 -13.52 8.24 9.43
C SER A 78 -13.08 9.43 10.30
N GLN A 79 -12.41 10.41 9.71
CA GLN A 79 -11.90 11.58 10.42
C GLN A 79 -11.79 12.80 9.49
N MET A 80 -12.18 13.97 9.98
CA MET A 80 -12.05 15.26 9.29
C MET A 80 -11.34 16.24 10.22
N THR A 81 -10.27 16.87 9.73
CA THR A 81 -9.51 17.90 10.46
C THR A 81 -9.47 19.16 9.62
N SER A 82 -9.87 20.29 10.20
CA SER A 82 -9.94 21.60 9.56
C SER A 82 -9.04 22.58 10.31
N THR A 83 -8.09 23.20 9.60
CA THR A 83 -7.19 24.21 10.17
C THR A 83 -7.37 25.49 9.36
N SER A 84 -7.77 26.57 10.03
CA SER A 84 -7.83 27.92 9.46
C SER A 84 -6.74 28.75 10.11
N ALA A 85 -5.76 29.21 9.32
CA ALA A 85 -4.66 30.08 9.75
C ALA A 85 -4.76 31.43 9.03
#